data_AF-A0A067T3G3-F1
#
_entry.id   AF-A0A067T3G3-F1
#
_cell.length_a   1.000
_cell.length_b   1.000
_cell.length_c   1.000
_cell.angle_alpha   90.00
_cell.angle_beta   90.00
_cell.angle_gamma   90.00
#
_symmetry.space_group_name_H-M   'P 1'
#
loop_
_entity.id
_entity.type
_entity.pdbx_description
1 polymer ?
#
loop_
_entity_poly.entity_id
_entity_poly.type
_entity_poly.pdbx_seq_one_letter_code
_entity_poly.pdbx_strand_id
1 'polypeptide(L)'
;MPKRQRHYSIFSPPSLSMSELVKTTLDHDSTDMLIDKWLEHHNAGHDAYHEWFRDVRERKHETFGKQIIAWNKGVFAPENVFCRTVDTGRLIPLDRTWTTHVYHHHSMQERRRSMMPVVLTMLPELMLLRGMHDAGCDEIFIIVTDLKRQEMDDITEYFKLVCKYCFGRSCKPNMERRIQHEHMRLSHTLLRQRRTPCFPQIDLAVRAILYEKRPRFLVLFSYQTTSYSQIFFTDPSYVPDEEIFYDYPTGCPNPCCTDDCEMIRFPRRGLETASVLQIKTKRRRKRITAKDMCNWIDCDVTFREGSIQHMSASGSSDGSEMSVDSSLHERPKHFGQVCSKCKLVKYCSPEHQRNDWEEHKRVCVRV
;
A
#
# COMPACT_ATOMS: atom_id res chain seq x y z
N MET A 1 17.29 19.48 32.72
CA MET A 1 17.29 20.49 31.64
C MET A 1 16.13 20.22 30.70
N PRO A 2 15.27 21.21 30.38
CA PRO A 2 14.20 21.02 29.40
C PRO A 2 14.83 20.69 28.04
N LYS A 3 14.36 19.62 27.38
CA LYS A 3 14.82 19.26 26.03
C LYS A 3 14.54 20.46 25.12
N ARG A 4 15.59 21.05 24.51
CA ARG A 4 15.42 22.08 23.46
C ARG A 4 14.44 21.55 22.42
N GLN A 5 13.31 22.23 22.23
CA GLN A 5 12.36 21.90 21.17
C GLN A 5 13.10 21.97 19.84
N ARG A 6 13.12 20.86 19.10
CA ARG A 6 13.70 20.85 17.76
C ARG A 6 12.79 21.67 16.87
N HIS A 7 13.34 22.70 16.23
CA HIS A 7 12.61 23.43 15.21
C HIS A 7 12.38 22.56 13.98
N TYR A 8 11.22 22.74 13.35
CA TYR A 8 10.90 22.09 12.09
C TYR A 8 11.91 22.48 11.01
N SER A 9 12.39 21.48 10.27
CA SER A 9 13.22 21.67 9.08
C SER A 9 12.79 20.70 7.99
N ILE A 10 12.80 21.19 6.76
CA ILE A 10 12.44 20.45 5.55
C ILE A 10 13.48 19.35 5.26
N PHE A 11 14.74 19.57 5.65
CA PHE A 11 15.87 18.72 5.29
C PHE A 11 16.31 17.77 6.40
N SER A 12 15.85 17.97 7.63
CA SER A 12 16.04 17.03 8.72
C SER A 12 14.83 16.10 8.88
N PRO A 13 15.03 14.82 9.26
CA PRO A 13 13.93 13.94 9.65
C PRO A 13 13.09 14.58 10.78
N PRO A 14 11.79 14.86 10.55
CA PRO A 14 10.91 15.34 11.60
C PRO A 14 10.43 14.17 12.46
N SER A 15 9.77 14.48 13.57
CA SER A 15 9.10 13.50 14.41
C SER A 15 7.62 13.78 14.52
N LEU A 16 6.79 12.74 14.64
CA LEU A 16 5.34 12.88 14.80
C LEU A 16 4.97 13.66 16.07
N SER A 17 5.84 13.62 17.09
CA SER A 17 5.65 14.41 18.31
C SER A 17 5.76 15.92 18.09
N MET A 18 6.25 16.36 16.93
CA MET A 18 6.30 17.77 16.54
C MET A 18 5.01 18.21 15.82
N SER A 19 4.13 17.28 15.48
CA SER A 19 2.87 17.58 14.80
C SER A 19 1.85 18.11 15.80
N GLU A 20 1.08 19.10 15.37
CA GLU A 20 -0.09 19.61 16.10
C GLU A 20 -1.39 18.91 15.67
N LEU A 21 -1.29 17.92 14.77
CA LEU A 21 -2.46 17.15 14.35
C LEU A 21 -2.90 16.21 15.47
N VAL A 22 -4.22 16.15 15.65
CA VAL A 22 -4.86 15.19 16.55
C VAL A 22 -4.83 13.82 15.88
N LYS A 23 -4.41 12.81 16.64
CA LYS A 23 -4.41 11.42 16.22
C LYS A 23 -5.63 10.70 16.80
N THR A 24 -6.50 10.21 15.93
CA THR A 24 -7.55 9.26 16.26
C THR A 24 -7.15 7.88 15.75
N THR A 25 -7.21 6.86 16.61
CA THR A 25 -6.90 5.48 16.22
C THR A 25 -8.19 4.67 16.18
N LEU A 26 -8.41 3.99 15.05
CA LEU A 26 -9.43 2.96 14.90
C LEU A 26 -8.70 1.62 14.96
N ASP A 27 -9.06 0.80 15.94
CA ASP A 27 -8.54 -0.54 16.12
C ASP A 27 -9.21 -1.54 15.15
N HIS A 28 -8.82 -2.81 15.28
CA HIS A 28 -9.40 -3.92 14.53
C HIS A 28 -10.91 -4.04 14.72
N ASP A 29 -11.43 -4.06 15.96
CA ASP A 29 -12.88 -4.08 16.24
C ASP A 29 -13.65 -2.96 15.53
N SER A 30 -13.11 -1.74 15.56
CA SER A 30 -13.71 -0.61 14.83
C SER A 30 -13.72 -0.84 13.33
N THR A 31 -12.69 -1.49 12.79
CA THR A 31 -12.54 -1.81 11.37
C THR A 31 -13.50 -2.92 10.96
N ASP A 32 -13.63 -3.98 11.75
CA ASP A 32 -14.56 -5.09 11.50
C ASP A 32 -16.00 -4.59 11.50
N MET A 33 -16.37 -3.73 12.46
CA MET A 33 -17.68 -3.07 12.45
C MET A 33 -17.92 -2.24 11.17
N LEU A 34 -16.89 -1.59 10.62
CA LEU A 34 -17.04 -0.85 9.35
C LEU A 34 -17.21 -1.78 8.16
N ILE A 35 -16.55 -2.94 8.16
CA ILE A 35 -16.71 -3.99 7.15
C ILE A 35 -18.13 -4.54 7.20
N ASP A 36 -18.64 -4.88 8.39
CA ASP A 36 -20.01 -5.35 8.56
C ASP A 36 -21.03 -4.32 8.04
N LYS A 37 -20.87 -3.05 8.44
CA LYS A 37 -21.72 -1.96 7.94
C LYS A 37 -21.64 -1.79 6.44
N TRP A 38 -20.44 -1.90 5.89
CA TRP A 38 -20.24 -1.86 4.45
C TRP A 38 -21.06 -2.99 3.82
N LEU A 39 -20.82 -4.25 4.17
CA LEU A 39 -21.56 -5.41 3.65
C LEU A 39 -23.09 -5.32 3.83
N GLU A 40 -23.59 -4.82 4.96
CA GLU A 40 -25.02 -4.63 5.21
C GLU A 40 -25.67 -3.66 4.19
N HIS A 41 -24.99 -2.56 3.89
CA HIS A 41 -25.44 -1.58 2.90
C HIS A 41 -25.47 -2.13 1.47
N HIS A 42 -24.80 -3.26 1.18
CA HIS A 42 -24.67 -3.84 -0.16
C HIS A 42 -25.87 -4.68 -0.58
N ASN A 43 -26.68 -5.13 0.37
CA ASN A 43 -27.91 -5.88 0.09
C ASN A 43 -29.00 -5.04 -0.62
N ALA A 44 -28.75 -3.75 -0.89
CA ALA A 44 -29.66 -2.83 -1.58
C ALA A 44 -29.49 -2.76 -3.12
N GLY A 45 -28.55 -3.51 -3.72
CA GLY A 45 -28.65 -3.96 -5.11
C GLY A 45 -27.94 -3.17 -6.22
N HIS A 46 -27.11 -2.16 -5.94
CA HIS A 46 -26.30 -1.47 -6.96
C HIS A 46 -24.93 -1.06 -6.37
N ASP A 47 -24.09 -2.04 -6.05
CA ASP A 47 -22.72 -1.77 -5.62
C ASP A 47 -21.71 -2.19 -6.69
N ALA A 48 -21.01 -1.19 -7.25
CA ALA A 48 -20.01 -1.37 -8.27
C ALA A 48 -18.82 -2.22 -7.78
N TYR A 49 -18.51 -2.23 -6.47
CA TYR A 49 -17.45 -3.07 -5.93
C TYR A 49 -17.82 -4.55 -5.97
N HIS A 50 -19.02 -4.92 -5.53
CA HIS A 50 -19.51 -6.29 -5.60
C HIS A 50 -19.60 -6.80 -7.05
N GLU A 51 -20.08 -5.96 -7.98
CA GLU A 51 -20.08 -6.30 -9.42
C GLU A 51 -18.66 -6.53 -9.93
N TRP A 52 -17.72 -5.63 -9.60
CA TRP A 52 -16.32 -5.81 -9.98
C TRP A 52 -15.71 -7.10 -9.42
N PHE A 53 -15.94 -7.44 -8.15
CA PHE A 53 -15.45 -8.71 -7.58
C PHE A 53 -16.06 -9.94 -8.25
N ARG A 54 -17.33 -9.86 -8.68
CA ARG A 54 -17.99 -10.92 -9.46
C ARG A 54 -17.33 -11.07 -10.82
N ASP A 55 -17.07 -9.97 -11.51
CA ASP A 55 -16.39 -9.99 -12.81
C ASP A 55 -14.97 -10.54 -12.68
N VAL A 56 -14.22 -10.13 -11.65
CA VAL A 56 -12.89 -10.68 -11.34
C VAL A 56 -12.95 -12.19 -11.12
N ARG A 57 -13.97 -12.68 -10.41
CA ARG A 57 -14.18 -14.12 -10.22
C ARG A 57 -14.43 -14.86 -11.54
N GLU A 58 -15.13 -14.24 -12.48
CA GLU A 58 -15.46 -14.83 -13.78
C GLU A 58 -14.31 -14.75 -14.79
N ARG A 59 -13.39 -13.79 -14.63
CA ARG A 59 -12.14 -13.71 -15.39
C ARG A 59 -11.29 -14.96 -15.11
N LYS A 60 -11.14 -15.81 -16.12
CA LYS A 60 -10.08 -16.83 -16.11
C LYS A 60 -8.75 -16.10 -16.20
N HIS A 61 -8.10 -15.84 -15.06
CA HIS A 61 -6.78 -15.24 -15.03
C HIS A 61 -5.77 -16.17 -15.72
N GLU A 62 -5.48 -15.92 -17.00
CA GLU A 62 -4.53 -16.70 -17.81
C GLU A 62 -3.06 -16.40 -17.43
N THR A 63 -2.81 -15.35 -16.66
CA THR A 63 -1.46 -14.90 -16.29
C THR A 63 -1.03 -15.39 -14.91
N PHE A 64 -0.16 -16.40 -14.93
CA PHE A 64 0.65 -16.80 -13.78
C PHE A 64 1.79 -15.79 -13.60
N GLY A 65 1.82 -14.98 -12.53
CA GLY A 65 3.12 -14.45 -12.10
C GLY A 65 3.21 -13.28 -11.12
N LYS A 66 2.20 -12.42 -10.91
CA LYS A 66 2.42 -11.19 -10.12
C LYS A 66 1.41 -10.99 -9.00
N GLN A 67 0.20 -10.58 -9.31
CA GLN A 67 -0.90 -10.43 -8.36
C GLN A 67 -2.06 -11.32 -8.81
N ILE A 68 -2.90 -11.73 -7.87
CA ILE A 68 -4.11 -12.52 -8.13
C ILE A 68 -5.16 -12.08 -7.12
N ILE A 69 -6.40 -11.93 -7.56
CA ILE A 69 -7.56 -11.92 -6.68
C ILE A 69 -8.36 -13.20 -6.99
N ALA A 70 -8.70 -13.96 -5.96
CA ALA A 70 -9.38 -15.23 -6.12
C ALA A 70 -10.59 -15.30 -5.19
N TRP A 71 -11.78 -15.46 -5.78
CA TRP A 71 -13.03 -15.71 -5.07
C TRP A 71 -13.72 -16.92 -5.70
N ASN A 72 -13.36 -18.12 -5.24
CA ASN A 72 -13.78 -19.36 -5.91
C ASN A 72 -14.97 -20.05 -5.22
N LYS A 73 -15.20 -19.80 -3.94
CA LYS A 73 -16.27 -20.41 -3.14
C LYS A 73 -16.84 -19.40 -2.14
N GLY A 74 -17.94 -19.78 -1.51
CA GLY A 74 -18.57 -18.99 -0.46
C GLY A 74 -19.38 -17.81 -1.02
N VAL A 75 -20.04 -17.12 -0.10
CA VAL A 75 -20.71 -15.84 -0.39
C VAL A 75 -19.67 -14.72 -0.51
N PHE A 76 -20.08 -13.57 -1.04
CA PHE A 76 -19.23 -12.39 -1.08
C PHE A 76 -18.98 -11.90 0.34
N ALA A 77 -17.80 -12.21 0.87
CA ALA A 77 -17.35 -11.81 2.18
C ALA A 77 -15.80 -11.76 2.18
N PRO A 78 -15.17 -10.87 2.95
CA PRO A 78 -13.72 -10.66 2.93
C PRO A 78 -12.91 -11.95 3.15
N GLU A 79 -13.42 -12.85 3.97
CA GLU A 79 -12.79 -14.12 4.32
C GLU A 79 -12.83 -15.16 3.18
N ASN A 80 -13.65 -14.93 2.16
CA ASN A 80 -13.76 -15.79 0.98
C ASN A 80 -13.05 -15.22 -0.25
N VAL A 81 -12.55 -13.98 -0.18
CA VAL A 81 -11.81 -13.32 -1.24
C VAL A 81 -10.33 -13.31 -0.86
N PHE A 82 -9.48 -13.86 -1.73
CA PHE A 82 -8.06 -14.02 -1.47
C PHE A 82 -7.24 -13.13 -2.40
N CYS A 83 -6.16 -12.54 -1.88
CA CYS A 83 -5.18 -11.78 -2.63
C CYS A 83 -3.81 -12.45 -2.58
N ARG A 84 -3.12 -12.54 -3.73
CA ARG A 84 -1.70 -12.88 -3.75
C ARG A 84 -0.90 -11.64 -3.36
N THR A 85 -0.20 -11.75 -2.25
CA THR A 85 0.60 -10.65 -1.68
C THR A 85 1.82 -10.34 -2.54
N VAL A 86 2.14 -9.05 -2.66
CA VAL A 86 3.24 -8.55 -3.49
C VAL A 86 4.62 -8.75 -2.86
N ASP A 87 4.68 -8.93 -1.54
CA ASP A 87 5.92 -9.03 -0.77
C ASP A 87 6.33 -10.48 -0.48
N THR A 88 5.37 -11.39 -0.28
CA THR A 88 5.65 -12.81 0.07
C THR A 88 5.10 -13.82 -0.93
N GLY A 89 4.30 -13.40 -1.91
CA GLY A 89 3.71 -14.30 -2.90
C GLY A 89 2.66 -15.26 -2.31
N ARG A 90 2.37 -15.17 -1.02
CA ARG A 90 1.33 -15.95 -0.34
C ARG A 90 -0.05 -15.50 -0.82
N LEU A 91 -0.98 -16.45 -0.89
CA LEU A 91 -2.39 -16.21 -1.14
C LEU A 91 -3.11 -16.15 0.21
N ILE A 92 -3.52 -14.95 0.62
CA ILE A 92 -4.14 -14.69 1.92
C ILE A 92 -5.56 -14.11 1.73
N PRO A 93 -6.50 -14.36 2.65
CA PRO A 93 -7.84 -13.76 2.60
C PRO A 93 -7.80 -12.23 2.85
N LEU A 94 -8.88 -11.52 2.49
CA LEU A 94 -9.02 -10.07 2.73
C LEU A 94 -9.48 -9.74 4.17
N ASP A 95 -9.94 -10.71 4.95
CA ASP A 95 -10.38 -10.58 6.37
C ASP A 95 -9.24 -10.31 7.37
N ARG A 96 -8.14 -9.70 6.91
CA ARG A 96 -6.99 -9.39 7.76
C ARG A 96 -7.31 -8.15 8.56
N THR A 97 -7.03 -8.19 9.86
CA THR A 97 -7.19 -7.03 10.73
C THR A 97 -6.07 -6.01 10.52
N TRP A 98 -6.38 -4.74 10.75
CA TRP A 98 -5.39 -3.66 10.79
C TRP A 98 -5.84 -2.56 11.76
N THR A 99 -4.92 -1.67 12.10
CA THR A 99 -5.17 -0.45 12.86
C THR A 99 -5.04 0.76 11.94
N THR A 100 -6.04 1.63 11.93
CA THR A 100 -6.01 2.87 11.16
C THR A 100 -5.73 4.07 12.06
N HIS A 101 -4.67 4.81 11.74
CA HIS A 101 -4.28 6.04 12.42
C HIS A 101 -4.68 7.25 11.56
N VAL A 102 -5.68 7.99 12.01
CA VAL A 102 -6.21 9.17 11.33
C VAL A 102 -5.70 10.43 12.01
N TYR A 103 -4.88 11.20 11.29
CA TYR A 103 -4.36 12.50 11.72
C TYR A 103 -5.23 13.60 11.13
N HIS A 104 -5.75 14.48 11.97
CA HIS A 104 -6.63 15.56 11.52
C HIS A 104 -6.41 16.83 12.34
N HIS A 105 -6.89 17.95 11.80
CA HIS A 105 -6.86 19.22 12.52
C HIS A 105 -7.80 19.20 13.74
N HIS A 106 -7.44 19.89 14.83
CA HIS A 106 -8.22 19.91 16.09
C HIS A 106 -9.65 20.44 15.90
N SER A 107 -9.85 21.37 14.97
CA SER A 107 -11.20 21.90 14.66
C SER A 107 -12.21 20.84 14.20
N MET A 108 -11.75 19.67 13.71
CA MET A 108 -12.65 18.57 13.39
C MET A 108 -13.17 17.86 14.64
N GLN A 109 -12.37 17.80 15.69
CA GLN A 109 -12.75 17.23 17.00
C GLN A 109 -13.76 18.13 17.72
N GLU A 110 -13.54 19.45 17.69
CA GLU A 110 -14.47 20.44 18.26
C GLU A 110 -15.87 20.34 17.67
N ARG A 111 -15.96 20.01 16.38
CA ARG A 111 -17.22 19.78 15.66
C ARG A 111 -17.84 18.40 15.92
N ARG A 112 -17.25 17.59 16.82
CA ARG A 112 -17.65 16.21 17.14
C ARG A 112 -17.80 15.31 15.90
N ARG A 113 -16.99 15.54 14.86
CA ARG A 113 -17.01 14.70 13.67
C ARG A 113 -16.32 13.37 13.97
N SER A 114 -17.05 12.27 13.83
CA SER A 114 -16.45 10.93 13.88
C SER A 114 -15.49 10.74 12.71
N MET A 115 -14.39 10.01 12.93
CA MET A 115 -13.45 9.61 11.87
C MET A 115 -13.87 8.32 11.17
N MET A 116 -14.85 7.60 11.70
CA MET A 116 -15.39 6.39 11.09
C MET A 116 -15.90 6.61 9.65
N PRO A 117 -16.65 7.68 9.32
CA PRO A 117 -17.05 7.94 7.94
C PRO A 117 -15.86 8.11 7.00
N VAL A 118 -14.76 8.72 7.44
CA VAL A 118 -13.55 8.88 6.62
C VAL A 118 -13.01 7.51 6.20
N VAL A 119 -12.92 6.58 7.15
CA VAL A 119 -12.42 5.22 6.87
C VAL A 119 -13.42 4.43 6.04
N LEU A 120 -14.71 4.49 6.37
CA LEU A 120 -15.79 3.81 5.65
C LEU A 120 -15.80 4.19 4.16
N THR A 121 -15.57 5.47 3.86
CA THR A 121 -15.52 6.03 2.53
C THR A 121 -14.40 5.44 1.64
N MET A 122 -13.32 4.94 2.23
CA MET A 122 -12.18 4.34 1.50
C MET A 122 -12.02 2.85 1.81
N LEU A 123 -12.99 2.25 2.48
CA LEU A 123 -12.84 0.91 3.04
C LEU A 123 -12.51 -0.15 1.97
N PRO A 124 -13.16 -0.18 0.79
CA PRO A 124 -12.82 -1.14 -0.26
C PRO A 124 -11.36 -1.05 -0.70
N GLU A 125 -10.86 0.17 -0.93
CA GLU A 125 -9.48 0.40 -1.33
C GLU A 125 -8.50 0.01 -0.21
N LEU A 126 -8.81 0.34 1.04
CA LEU A 126 -7.97 0.00 2.18
C LEU A 126 -7.90 -1.51 2.40
N MET A 127 -9.02 -2.23 2.24
CA MET A 127 -9.06 -3.69 2.33
C MET A 127 -8.19 -4.35 1.25
N LEU A 128 -8.29 -3.90 0.00
CA LEU A 128 -7.47 -4.41 -1.09
C LEU A 128 -5.98 -4.12 -0.87
N LEU A 129 -5.65 -2.87 -0.56
CA LEU A 129 -4.27 -2.48 -0.30
C LEU A 129 -3.67 -3.20 0.91
N ARG A 130 -4.46 -3.43 1.98
CA ARG A 130 -4.04 -4.27 3.11
C ARG A 130 -3.83 -5.71 2.67
N GLY A 131 -4.79 -6.30 1.95
CA GLY A 131 -4.75 -7.70 1.51
C GLY A 131 -3.61 -8.01 0.55
N MET A 132 -3.13 -7.02 -0.20
CA MET A 132 -1.97 -7.16 -1.09
C MET A 132 -0.62 -7.27 -0.36
N HIS A 133 -0.57 -7.01 0.95
CA HIS A 133 0.67 -7.05 1.72
C HIS A 133 0.57 -8.08 2.83
N ASP A 134 1.51 -9.02 2.92
CA ASP A 134 1.55 -9.90 4.07
C ASP A 134 2.11 -9.17 5.30
N ALA A 135 3.21 -8.42 5.10
CA ALA A 135 3.97 -7.82 6.18
C ALA A 135 4.08 -6.29 6.08
N GLY A 136 3.97 -5.63 7.24
CA GLY A 136 4.23 -4.20 7.39
C GLY A 136 3.09 -3.30 6.89
N CYS A 137 1.88 -3.84 6.86
CA CYS A 137 0.65 -3.11 6.53
C CYS A 137 -0.42 -3.20 7.64
N ASP A 138 -0.07 -3.67 8.84
CA ASP A 138 -0.98 -3.75 9.99
C ASP A 138 -1.33 -2.36 10.56
N GLU A 139 -0.54 -1.34 10.20
CA GLU A 139 -0.80 0.06 10.51
C GLU A 139 -1.03 0.85 9.22
N ILE A 140 -2.22 1.43 9.06
CA ILE A 140 -2.57 2.32 7.94
C ILE A 140 -2.61 3.75 8.46
N PHE A 141 -2.05 4.68 7.69
CA PHE A 141 -1.93 6.08 8.07
C PHE A 141 -2.70 6.98 7.12
N ILE A 142 -3.61 7.79 7.67
CA ILE A 142 -4.46 8.72 6.92
C ILE A 142 -4.26 10.12 7.50
N ILE A 143 -3.99 11.10 6.64
CA ILE A 143 -3.97 12.52 7.01
C ILE A 143 -5.16 13.20 6.35
N VAL A 144 -6.03 13.81 7.17
CA VAL A 144 -7.24 14.50 6.72
C VAL A 144 -6.95 15.97 6.46
N THR A 145 -7.40 16.46 5.31
CA THR A 145 -7.21 17.84 4.85
C THR A 145 -8.45 18.39 4.16
N ASP A 146 -8.44 19.70 3.90
CA ASP A 146 -9.50 20.41 3.18
C ASP A 146 -9.03 20.99 1.82
N LEU A 147 -8.00 20.35 1.25
CA LEU A 147 -7.37 20.74 0.00
C LEU A 147 -8.32 20.54 -1.19
N LYS A 148 -8.25 21.44 -2.16
CA LYS A 148 -8.92 21.31 -3.45
C LYS A 148 -8.09 20.49 -4.43
N ARG A 149 -8.71 20.07 -5.54
CA ARG A 149 -8.07 19.27 -6.62
C ARG A 149 -6.69 19.79 -7.03
N GLN A 150 -6.57 21.05 -7.45
CA GLN A 150 -5.28 21.62 -7.86
C GLN A 150 -4.25 21.64 -6.73
N GLU A 151 -4.67 21.89 -5.49
CA GLU A 151 -3.77 21.94 -4.34
C GLU A 151 -3.28 20.52 -3.96
N MET A 152 -4.13 19.50 -4.13
CA MET A 152 -3.75 18.10 -4.02
C MET A 152 -2.73 17.69 -5.09
N ASP A 153 -2.92 18.11 -6.34
CA ASP A 153 -1.97 17.86 -7.43
C ASP A 153 -0.61 18.50 -7.13
N ASP A 154 -0.61 19.79 -6.74
CA ASP A 154 0.61 20.53 -6.40
C ASP A 154 1.37 19.92 -5.20
N ILE A 155 0.65 19.51 -4.16
CA ILE A 155 1.24 18.85 -2.97
C ILE A 155 1.79 17.47 -3.33
N THR A 156 1.10 16.73 -4.18
CA THR A 156 1.53 15.41 -4.65
C THR A 156 2.87 15.52 -5.36
N GLU A 157 3.03 16.49 -6.27
CA GLU A 157 4.29 16.74 -6.97
C GLU A 157 5.40 17.23 -6.02
N TYR A 158 5.06 18.06 -5.03
CA TYR A 158 6.00 18.42 -3.98
C TYR A 158 6.48 17.20 -3.19
N PHE A 159 5.59 16.28 -2.81
CA PHE A 159 5.98 15.10 -2.06
C PHE A 159 6.86 14.15 -2.86
N LYS A 160 6.56 13.96 -4.16
CA LYS A 160 7.45 13.24 -5.09
C LYS A 160 8.83 13.91 -5.14
N LEU A 161 8.88 15.24 -5.24
CA LEU A 161 10.13 16.01 -5.26
C LEU A 161 10.94 15.84 -3.96
N VAL A 162 10.35 16.12 -2.79
CA VAL A 162 11.08 16.08 -1.51
C VAL A 162 11.48 14.65 -1.13
N CYS A 163 10.60 13.66 -1.33
CA CYS A 163 10.91 12.27 -1.00
C CYS A 163 11.99 11.71 -1.92
N LYS A 164 11.91 12.01 -3.22
CA LYS A 164 12.97 11.67 -4.17
C LYS A 164 14.27 12.26 -3.68
N TYR A 165 14.39 13.57 -3.44
CA TYR A 165 15.69 14.23 -3.27
C TYR A 165 16.26 14.33 -1.85
N CYS A 166 15.43 14.32 -0.81
CA CYS A 166 15.87 14.52 0.57
C CYS A 166 15.83 13.23 1.40
N PHE A 167 15.04 12.23 1.01
CA PHE A 167 14.88 11.05 1.86
C PHE A 167 16.10 10.13 1.77
N GLY A 168 16.76 9.94 2.92
CA GLY A 168 17.90 9.02 3.07
C GLY A 168 19.15 9.38 2.26
N ARG A 169 19.26 10.58 1.69
CA ARG A 169 20.44 11.02 0.91
C ARG A 169 20.78 12.48 1.16
N SER A 170 22.01 12.87 0.85
CA SER A 170 22.37 14.29 0.82
C SER A 170 21.65 14.97 -0.37
N CYS A 171 20.93 16.05 -0.07
CA CYS A 171 20.29 16.85 -1.10
C CYS A 171 21.34 17.76 -1.77
N LYS A 172 21.34 17.87 -3.09
CA LYS A 172 22.22 18.81 -3.79
C LYS A 172 21.73 20.24 -3.54
N PRO A 173 22.62 21.24 -3.42
CA PRO A 173 22.22 22.62 -3.11
C PRO A 173 21.18 23.22 -4.09
N ASN A 174 21.27 22.89 -5.38
CA ASN A 174 20.30 23.34 -6.38
C ASN A 174 18.89 22.76 -6.14
N MET A 175 18.81 21.49 -5.75
CA MET A 175 17.56 20.82 -5.40
C MET A 175 17.03 21.30 -4.05
N GLU A 176 17.90 21.59 -3.10
CA GLU A 176 17.54 22.18 -1.81
C GLU A 176 16.81 23.51 -2.00
N ARG A 177 17.38 24.42 -2.81
CA ARG A 177 16.75 25.71 -3.15
C ARG A 177 15.40 25.52 -3.83
N ARG A 178 15.29 24.58 -4.79
CA ARG A 178 14.02 24.28 -5.45
C ARG A 178 12.96 23.77 -4.47
N ILE A 179 13.33 22.87 -3.57
CA ILE A 179 12.42 22.32 -2.56
C ILE A 179 11.98 23.41 -1.56
N GLN A 180 12.89 24.29 -1.13
CA GLN A 180 12.55 25.43 -0.29
C GLN A 180 11.57 26.36 -1.01
N HIS A 181 11.82 26.66 -2.29
CA HIS A 181 10.93 27.50 -3.10
C HIS A 181 9.53 26.92 -3.20
N GLU A 182 9.39 25.63 -3.58
CA GLU A 182 8.08 24.97 -3.65
C GLU A 182 7.39 24.92 -2.30
N HIS A 183 8.13 24.61 -1.22
CA HIS A 183 7.58 24.60 0.12
C HIS A 183 7.03 25.98 0.51
N MET A 184 7.76 27.07 0.24
CA MET A 184 7.31 28.44 0.51
C MET A 184 6.10 28.81 -0.35
N ARG A 185 6.12 28.49 -1.65
CA ARG A 185 4.99 28.72 -2.58
C ARG A 185 3.72 28.06 -2.07
N LEU A 186 3.80 26.77 -1.70
CA LEU A 186 2.68 26.01 -1.15
C LEU A 186 2.22 26.57 0.20
N SER A 187 3.16 26.84 1.11
CA SER A 187 2.84 27.43 2.41
C SER A 187 2.06 28.74 2.27
N HIS A 188 2.51 29.66 1.42
CA HIS A 188 1.85 30.94 1.20
C HIS A 188 0.49 30.78 0.50
N THR A 189 0.41 29.89 -0.49
CA THR A 189 -0.82 29.65 -1.25
C THR A 189 -1.90 29.09 -0.32
N LEU A 190 -1.59 28.04 0.42
CA LEU A 190 -2.55 27.37 1.30
C LEU A 190 -2.90 28.21 2.52
N LEU A 191 -1.96 29.02 3.04
CA LEU A 191 -2.26 30.00 4.09
C LEU A 191 -3.22 31.08 3.59
N ARG A 192 -3.01 31.63 2.39
CA ARG A 192 -3.92 32.62 1.79
C ARG A 192 -5.33 32.05 1.59
N GLN A 193 -5.42 30.78 1.23
CA GLN A 193 -6.68 30.05 1.08
C GLN A 193 -7.26 29.55 2.40
N ARG A 194 -6.59 29.80 3.54
CA ARG A 194 -6.98 29.37 4.90
C ARG A 194 -7.25 27.86 5.01
N ARG A 195 -6.41 27.06 4.34
CA ARG A 195 -6.50 25.59 4.38
C ARG A 195 -6.15 25.05 5.75
N THR A 196 -6.82 23.97 6.10
CA THR A 196 -6.65 23.24 7.35
C THR A 196 -6.45 21.74 7.10
N PRO A 197 -5.40 21.13 7.66
CA PRO A 197 -4.29 21.77 8.36
C PRO A 197 -3.40 22.62 7.42
N CYS A 198 -2.59 23.50 8.00
CA CYS A 198 -1.64 24.29 7.21
C CYS A 198 -0.57 23.39 6.58
N PHE A 199 -0.01 23.81 5.44
CA PHE A 199 0.93 22.98 4.68
C PHE A 199 2.16 22.49 5.49
N PRO A 200 2.81 23.31 6.34
CA PRO A 200 3.90 22.81 7.18
C PRO A 200 3.52 21.64 8.08
N GLN A 201 2.28 21.60 8.61
CA GLN A 201 1.80 20.49 9.42
C GLN A 201 1.54 19.24 8.57
N ILE A 202 1.02 19.39 7.35
CA ILE A 202 0.87 18.28 6.39
C ILE A 202 2.24 17.68 6.05
N ASP A 203 3.20 18.52 5.65
CA ASP A 203 4.55 18.06 5.30
C ASP A 203 5.26 17.38 6.48
N LEU A 204 5.19 18.00 7.66
CA LEU A 204 5.75 17.43 8.89
C LEU A 204 5.17 16.04 9.16
N ALA A 205 3.84 15.89 9.15
CA ALA A 205 3.17 14.63 9.43
C ALA A 205 3.52 13.56 8.40
N VAL A 206 3.44 13.87 7.10
CA VAL A 206 3.80 12.94 6.02
C VAL A 206 5.23 12.46 6.18
N ARG A 207 6.20 13.38 6.28
CA ARG A 207 7.61 12.99 6.40
C ARG A 207 7.88 12.23 7.69
N ALA A 208 7.26 12.62 8.81
CA ALA A 208 7.45 11.93 10.09
C ALA A 208 6.93 10.48 10.02
N ILE A 209 5.74 10.24 9.45
CA ILE A 209 5.21 8.89 9.19
C ILE A 209 6.18 8.07 8.34
N LEU A 210 6.69 8.66 7.25
CA LEU A 210 7.64 7.97 6.38
C LEU A 210 8.95 7.59 7.09
N TYR A 211 9.47 8.44 7.98
CA TYR A 211 10.71 8.17 8.73
C TYR A 211 10.52 7.18 9.88
N GLU A 212 9.49 7.40 10.70
CA GLU A 212 9.26 6.64 11.93
C GLU A 212 8.56 5.31 11.67
N LYS A 213 7.53 5.31 10.81
CA LYS A 213 6.62 4.18 10.60
C LYS A 213 6.96 3.37 9.35
N ARG A 214 7.47 4.03 8.31
CA ARG A 214 7.88 3.40 7.04
C ARG A 214 6.79 2.51 6.42
N PRO A 215 5.56 3.02 6.27
CA PRO A 215 4.45 2.20 5.78
C PRO A 215 4.65 1.81 4.31
N ARG A 216 3.88 0.84 3.82
CA ARG A 216 3.83 0.49 2.38
C ARG A 216 3.22 1.63 1.57
N PHE A 217 2.11 2.15 2.08
CA PHE A 217 1.43 3.32 1.56
C PHE A 217 0.90 4.21 2.69
N LEU A 218 0.53 5.45 2.37
CA LEU A 218 -0.25 6.32 3.26
C LEU A 218 -1.26 7.12 2.43
N VAL A 219 -2.32 7.61 3.06
CA VAL A 219 -3.38 8.34 2.37
C VAL A 219 -3.43 9.78 2.83
N LEU A 220 -3.46 10.70 1.87
CA LEU A 220 -3.85 12.09 2.09
C LEU A 220 -5.30 12.25 1.65
N PHE A 221 -6.20 12.27 2.64
CA PHE A 221 -7.63 12.34 2.43
C PHE A 221 -8.09 13.79 2.39
N SER A 222 -8.86 14.15 1.35
CA SER A 222 -9.56 15.43 1.30
C SER A 222 -11.05 15.22 1.50
N TYR A 223 -11.64 15.91 2.47
CA TYR A 223 -13.10 15.88 2.66
C TYR A 223 -13.86 16.85 1.74
N GLN A 224 -13.17 17.57 0.85
CA GLN A 224 -13.81 18.44 -0.12
C GLN A 224 -14.45 17.60 -1.23
N THR A 225 -15.76 17.77 -1.45
CA THR A 225 -16.53 17.02 -2.46
C THR A 225 -16.08 17.27 -3.91
N THR A 226 -15.33 18.35 -4.14
CA THR A 226 -14.77 18.73 -5.45
C THR A 226 -13.29 18.36 -5.60
N SER A 227 -12.73 17.65 -4.62
CA SER A 227 -11.37 17.15 -4.62
C SER A 227 -11.35 15.62 -4.67
N TYR A 228 -10.15 15.07 -4.65
CA TYR A 228 -9.89 13.65 -4.57
C TYR A 228 -8.89 13.40 -3.44
N SER A 229 -8.86 12.18 -2.94
CA SER A 229 -7.88 11.70 -1.97
C SER A 229 -6.74 10.98 -2.67
N GLN A 230 -5.51 11.16 -2.19
CA GLN A 230 -4.31 10.62 -2.82
C GLN A 230 -3.71 9.50 -1.98
N ILE A 231 -3.53 8.33 -2.59
CA ILE A 231 -2.69 7.26 -2.03
C ILE A 231 -1.25 7.51 -2.46
N PHE A 232 -0.33 7.49 -1.50
CA PHE A 232 1.11 7.59 -1.74
C PHE A 232 1.78 6.24 -1.48
N PHE A 233 2.40 5.67 -2.50
CA PHE A 233 3.15 4.42 -2.39
C PHE A 233 4.62 4.72 -2.11
N THR A 234 5.22 3.99 -1.18
CA THR A 234 6.63 4.22 -0.80
C THR A 234 7.63 3.54 -1.74
N ASP A 235 7.18 2.53 -2.49
CA ASP A 235 7.96 1.76 -3.46
C ASP A 235 7.08 1.33 -4.66
N PRO A 236 7.61 1.27 -5.89
CA PRO A 236 6.89 0.78 -7.06
C PRO A 236 6.31 -0.63 -6.90
N SER A 237 6.97 -1.51 -6.12
CA SER A 237 6.50 -2.87 -5.87
C SER A 237 5.22 -2.96 -5.03
N TYR A 238 4.76 -1.85 -4.44
CA TYR A 238 3.52 -1.79 -3.67
C TYR A 238 2.33 -1.31 -4.47
N VAL A 239 2.52 -1.01 -5.75
CA VAL A 239 1.45 -0.53 -6.62
C VAL A 239 0.61 -1.71 -7.13
N PRO A 240 -0.74 -1.61 -7.10
CA PRO A 240 -1.66 -2.55 -7.73
C PRO A 240 -1.31 -2.83 -9.20
N ASP A 241 -1.49 -4.08 -9.62
CA ASP A 241 -1.24 -4.51 -11.00
C ASP A 241 -2.36 -4.04 -11.94
N GLU A 242 -1.99 -3.32 -13.00
CA GLU A 242 -2.98 -2.77 -13.94
C GLU A 242 -3.81 -3.86 -14.63
N GLU A 243 -3.26 -5.06 -14.82
CA GLU A 243 -3.98 -6.17 -15.46
C GLU A 243 -5.21 -6.63 -14.64
N ILE A 244 -5.19 -6.39 -13.32
CA ILE A 244 -6.28 -6.76 -12.41
C ILE A 244 -7.21 -5.58 -12.17
N PHE A 245 -6.65 -4.38 -11.99
CA PHE A 245 -7.37 -3.23 -11.47
C PHE A 245 -7.74 -2.19 -12.54
N TYR A 246 -7.51 -2.43 -13.83
CA TYR A 246 -7.79 -1.45 -14.91
C TYR A 246 -9.23 -0.94 -14.92
N ASP A 247 -10.19 -1.79 -14.54
CA ASP A 247 -11.62 -1.48 -14.46
C ASP A 247 -12.14 -1.47 -13.02
N TYR A 248 -11.24 -1.32 -12.04
CA TYR A 248 -11.64 -1.13 -10.65
C TYR A 248 -12.62 0.05 -10.55
N PRO A 249 -13.71 -0.06 -9.75
CA PRO A 249 -14.75 0.94 -9.70
C PRO A 249 -14.18 2.30 -9.32
N THR A 250 -14.68 3.32 -10.01
CA THR A 250 -14.43 4.71 -9.69
C THR A 250 -15.74 5.43 -9.61
N GLY A 251 -15.90 6.23 -8.56
CA GLY A 251 -17.10 6.99 -8.39
C GLY A 251 -17.06 7.87 -7.17
N CYS A 252 -18.00 8.79 -7.15
CA CYS A 252 -18.27 9.69 -6.06
C CYS A 252 -19.77 9.52 -5.75
N PRO A 253 -20.21 9.59 -4.48
CA PRO A 253 -21.64 9.44 -4.14
C PRO A 253 -22.51 10.62 -4.62
N ASN A 254 -21.95 11.61 -5.31
CA ASN A 254 -22.70 12.74 -5.83
C ASN A 254 -23.40 12.34 -7.14
N PRO A 255 -24.75 12.37 -7.20
CA PRO A 255 -25.50 12.00 -8.40
C PRO A 255 -25.27 12.93 -9.60
N CYS A 256 -24.63 14.10 -9.38
CA CYS A 256 -24.23 15.02 -10.44
C CYS A 256 -22.77 14.85 -10.90
N CYS A 257 -22.05 13.84 -10.43
CA CYS A 257 -20.69 13.55 -10.89
C CYS A 257 -20.68 13.06 -12.34
N THR A 258 -19.73 13.55 -13.13
CA THR A 258 -19.36 12.98 -14.42
C THR A 258 -18.41 11.79 -14.21
N ASP A 259 -18.18 10.99 -15.26
CA ASP A 259 -17.41 9.73 -15.24
C ASP A 259 -15.96 9.86 -14.69
N ASP A 260 -15.43 11.08 -14.58
CA ASP A 260 -14.08 11.37 -14.07
C ASP A 260 -14.01 11.73 -12.57
N CYS A 261 -15.09 11.50 -11.80
CA CYS A 261 -15.05 11.79 -10.37
C CYS A 261 -14.55 10.60 -9.53
N GLU A 262 -13.29 10.69 -9.15
CA GLU A 262 -12.63 9.77 -8.23
C GLU A 262 -12.51 10.42 -6.85
N MET A 263 -13.23 9.89 -5.86
CA MET A 263 -13.10 10.34 -4.46
C MET A 263 -11.73 9.96 -3.87
N ILE A 264 -11.16 8.84 -4.33
CA ILE A 264 -9.80 8.39 -4.07
C ILE A 264 -9.17 7.97 -5.39
N ARG A 265 -7.97 8.49 -5.68
CA ARG A 265 -7.22 8.11 -6.88
C ARG A 265 -6.57 6.74 -6.70
N PHE A 266 -7.32 5.69 -7.01
CA PHE A 266 -6.81 4.33 -7.06
C PHE A 266 -6.02 4.10 -8.37
N PRO A 267 -4.81 3.50 -8.33
CA PRO A 267 -3.93 3.41 -9.49
C PRO A 267 -4.33 2.28 -10.45
N ARG A 268 -5.43 2.45 -11.18
CA ARG A 268 -5.97 1.47 -12.14
C ARG A 268 -5.02 1.12 -13.29
N ARG A 269 -4.19 2.09 -13.71
CA ARG A 269 -3.16 1.93 -14.76
C ARG A 269 -1.76 1.72 -14.16
N GLY A 270 -1.72 1.05 -13.00
CA GLY A 270 -0.51 0.68 -12.30
C GLY A 270 0.43 1.88 -12.07
N LEU A 271 1.69 1.72 -12.49
CA LEU A 271 2.74 2.71 -12.24
C LEU A 271 2.54 4.03 -12.99
N GLU A 272 1.76 4.06 -14.06
CA GLU A 272 1.51 5.28 -14.84
C GLU A 272 0.72 6.31 -14.00
N THR A 273 -0.30 5.85 -13.28
CA THR A 273 -1.19 6.71 -12.49
C THR A 273 -0.87 6.72 -11.00
N ALA A 274 0.02 5.84 -10.52
CA ALA A 274 0.40 5.77 -9.12
C ALA A 274 1.28 6.94 -8.65
N SER A 275 0.96 7.49 -7.48
CA SER A 275 1.82 8.47 -6.80
C SER A 275 2.88 7.77 -5.95
N VAL A 276 4.01 7.43 -6.58
CA VAL A 276 5.13 6.76 -5.92
C VAL A 276 6.17 7.78 -5.41
N LEU A 277 6.49 7.74 -4.11
CA LEU A 277 7.40 8.68 -3.44
C LEU A 277 8.89 8.37 -3.65
N GLN A 278 9.23 7.19 -4.21
CA GLN A 278 10.60 6.76 -4.53
C GLN A 278 11.59 6.89 -3.36
N ILE A 279 11.19 6.38 -2.19
CA ILE A 279 11.94 6.56 -0.95
C ILE A 279 13.21 5.70 -0.95
N LYS A 280 14.39 6.34 -0.95
CA LYS A 280 15.68 5.63 -0.82
C LYS A 280 16.09 5.54 0.65
N THR A 281 16.15 4.34 1.20
CA THR A 281 16.72 4.13 2.55
C THR A 281 18.22 3.86 2.48
N LYS A 282 19.02 4.43 3.40
CA LYS A 282 20.48 4.21 3.47
C LYS A 282 20.89 2.77 3.79
N ARG A 283 20.05 2.05 4.55
CA ARG A 283 20.19 0.59 4.62
C ARG A 283 19.90 0.09 3.22
N ARG A 284 20.84 -0.64 2.60
CA ARG A 284 20.59 -1.46 1.41
C ARG A 284 19.31 -2.26 1.68
N ARG A 285 18.14 -1.69 1.39
CA ARG A 285 16.94 -2.48 1.22
C ARG A 285 17.35 -3.34 0.05
N LYS A 286 17.60 -4.63 0.33
CA LYS A 286 17.51 -5.64 -0.73
C LYS A 286 16.26 -5.23 -1.48
N ARG A 287 16.42 -4.95 -2.79
CA ARG A 287 15.30 -4.66 -3.69
C ARG A 287 14.16 -5.56 -3.24
N ILE A 288 12.98 -5.02 -2.97
CA ILE A 288 11.83 -5.84 -2.58
C ILE A 288 11.54 -6.71 -3.80
N THR A 289 12.25 -7.83 -3.89
CA THR A 289 12.02 -8.90 -4.81
C THR A 289 10.89 -9.67 -4.17
N ALA A 290 9.78 -9.80 -4.90
CA ALA A 290 8.69 -10.66 -4.49
C ALA A 290 9.32 -12.00 -4.08
N LYS A 291 9.14 -12.38 -2.82
CA LYS A 291 9.57 -13.71 -2.39
C LYS A 291 8.49 -14.67 -2.80
N ASP A 292 8.86 -15.87 -3.22
CA ASP A 292 7.93 -16.99 -3.32
C ASP A 292 7.99 -17.73 -1.98
N MET A 293 7.08 -17.46 -1.05
CA MET A 293 7.08 -18.06 0.29
C MET A 293 6.11 -19.22 0.42
N CYS A 294 6.37 -20.10 1.38
CA CYS A 294 5.39 -21.10 1.81
C CYS A 294 4.08 -20.40 2.22
N ASN A 295 2.93 -20.90 1.74
CA ASN A 295 1.64 -20.26 1.96
C ASN A 295 1.19 -20.25 3.42
N TRP A 296 1.63 -21.22 4.23
CA TRP A 296 1.37 -21.21 5.67
C TRP A 296 2.03 -20.00 6.33
N ILE A 297 1.21 -19.16 6.96
CA ILE A 297 1.58 -17.84 7.48
C ILE A 297 2.75 -17.87 8.47
N ASP A 298 2.84 -18.93 9.29
CA ASP A 298 3.88 -19.09 10.32
C ASP A 298 5.20 -19.65 9.77
N CYS A 299 5.30 -19.89 8.45
CA CYS A 299 6.47 -20.48 7.83
C CYS A 299 7.31 -19.49 7.01
N ASP A 300 8.54 -19.20 7.46
CA ASP A 300 9.46 -18.30 6.78
C ASP A 300 10.24 -18.90 5.59
N VAL A 301 9.89 -20.12 5.14
CA VAL A 301 10.59 -20.76 4.02
C VAL A 301 10.32 -19.99 2.73
N THR A 302 11.39 -19.49 2.13
CA THR A 302 11.40 -18.87 0.80
C THR A 302 11.89 -19.88 -0.23
N PHE A 303 11.11 -20.08 -1.28
CA PHE A 303 11.55 -20.79 -2.47
C PHE A 303 12.51 -19.86 -3.24
N ARG A 304 13.68 -20.38 -3.58
CA ARG A 304 14.70 -19.59 -4.28
C ARG A 304 14.15 -19.19 -5.64
N GLU A 305 14.12 -17.88 -5.90
CA GLU A 305 13.87 -17.34 -7.24
C GLU A 305 14.97 -17.91 -8.14
N GLY A 306 14.59 -18.86 -9.00
CA GLY A 306 15.50 -19.35 -10.02
C GLY A 306 15.89 -18.12 -10.83
N SER A 307 17.15 -17.71 -10.77
CA SER A 307 17.67 -16.75 -11.73
C SER A 307 17.36 -17.34 -13.10
N ILE A 308 16.36 -16.78 -13.78
CA ILE A 308 16.21 -16.93 -15.22
C ILE A 308 17.43 -16.21 -15.80
N GLN A 309 18.58 -16.89 -15.76
CA GLN A 309 19.70 -16.54 -16.61
C GLN A 309 19.18 -16.79 -18.02
N HIS A 310 18.77 -15.72 -18.69
CA HIS A 310 18.80 -15.69 -20.14
C HIS A 310 20.16 -16.27 -20.56
N MET A 311 20.13 -17.45 -21.18
CA MET A 311 21.29 -18.05 -21.81
C MET A 311 21.64 -17.19 -23.02
N SER A 312 22.37 -16.11 -22.79
CA SER A 312 23.12 -15.46 -23.85
C SER A 312 24.36 -16.30 -24.09
N ALA A 313 24.28 -17.19 -25.08
CA ALA A 313 25.43 -17.87 -25.61
C ALA A 313 26.39 -16.84 -26.21
N SER A 314 27.51 -16.60 -25.54
CA SER A 314 28.68 -15.97 -26.14
C SER A 314 29.90 -16.57 -25.48
N GLY A 315 30.51 -17.51 -26.18
CA GLY A 315 31.76 -18.13 -25.77
C GLY A 315 32.89 -17.11 -25.78
N SER A 316 33.75 -17.18 -24.78
CA SER A 316 35.16 -16.86 -24.92
C SER A 316 35.93 -17.62 -23.85
N SER A 317 36.86 -18.44 -24.32
CA SER A 317 37.91 -19.11 -23.56
C SER A 317 38.85 -18.07 -22.96
N ASP A 318 39.17 -18.17 -21.67
CA ASP A 318 40.56 -18.33 -21.18
C ASP A 318 40.67 -18.16 -19.65
N GLY A 319 41.56 -18.98 -19.07
CA GLY A 319 42.37 -18.57 -17.92
C GLY A 319 41.86 -18.92 -16.53
N SER A 320 42.21 -20.12 -16.08
CA SER A 320 42.19 -20.61 -14.70
C SER A 320 42.85 -19.65 -13.69
N GLU A 321 42.36 -19.60 -12.44
CA GLU A 321 43.16 -19.86 -11.22
C GLU A 321 42.25 -20.35 -10.09
N MET A 322 42.69 -21.42 -9.43
CA MET A 322 42.01 -22.11 -8.35
C MET A 322 42.01 -21.25 -7.07
N SER A 323 40.83 -20.99 -6.52
CA SER A 323 40.68 -20.55 -5.13
C SER A 323 39.84 -21.57 -4.39
N VAL A 324 40.56 -22.46 -3.70
CA VAL A 324 40.07 -23.25 -2.57
C VAL A 324 39.81 -22.29 -1.42
N ASP A 325 38.57 -22.25 -0.90
CA ASP A 325 38.25 -22.42 0.52
C ASP A 325 36.85 -21.84 0.88
N SER A 326 36.26 -22.39 1.95
CA SER A 326 34.96 -22.12 2.58
C SER A 326 33.75 -22.88 2.04
N SER A 327 33.61 -24.08 2.61
CA SER A 327 32.37 -24.85 2.81
C SER A 327 31.23 -24.00 3.39
N LEU A 328 30.58 -23.22 2.53
CA LEU A 328 29.22 -22.77 2.77
C LEU A 328 28.33 -24.01 2.76
N HIS A 329 27.78 -24.36 3.93
CA HIS A 329 26.66 -25.30 4.04
C HIS A 329 25.61 -24.95 2.99
N GLU A 330 25.59 -25.70 1.88
CA GLU A 330 24.55 -25.58 0.88
C GLU A 330 23.24 -25.96 1.55
N ARG A 331 22.45 -24.96 1.95
CA ARG A 331 21.10 -25.21 2.44
C ARG A 331 20.36 -26.01 1.35
N PRO A 332 19.71 -27.13 1.70
CA PRO A 332 19.00 -27.95 0.72
C PRO A 332 18.02 -27.09 -0.09
N LYS A 333 18.05 -27.27 -1.41
CA LYS A 333 17.17 -26.55 -2.33
C LYS A 333 15.74 -27.07 -2.13
N HIS A 334 14.92 -26.34 -1.38
CA HIS A 334 13.50 -26.63 -1.24
C HIS A 334 12.75 -26.14 -2.47
N PHE A 335 12.28 -27.07 -3.31
CA PHE A 335 11.50 -26.73 -4.51
C PHE A 335 10.04 -26.42 -4.22
N GLY A 336 9.55 -26.76 -3.02
CA GLY A 336 8.15 -26.59 -2.61
C GLY A 336 7.18 -27.49 -3.39
N GLN A 337 6.08 -27.84 -2.75
CA GLN A 337 4.97 -28.58 -3.34
C GLN A 337 3.84 -27.60 -3.65
N VAL A 338 3.52 -27.47 -4.93
CA VAL A 338 2.34 -26.72 -5.38
C VAL A 338 1.09 -27.57 -5.15
N CYS A 339 -0.02 -26.94 -4.75
CA CYS A 339 -1.30 -27.66 -4.62
C CYS A 339 -1.70 -28.27 -5.97
N SER A 340 -1.87 -29.59 -6.01
CA SER A 340 -2.23 -30.32 -7.23
C SER A 340 -3.62 -29.97 -7.78
N LYS A 341 -4.51 -29.41 -6.94
CA LYS A 341 -5.89 -29.09 -7.30
C LYS A 341 -6.01 -27.69 -7.90
N CYS A 342 -5.63 -26.66 -7.14
CA CYS A 342 -5.79 -25.26 -7.56
C CYS A 342 -4.56 -24.67 -8.23
N LYS A 343 -3.36 -25.23 -8.00
CA LYS A 343 -2.08 -24.70 -8.46
C LYS A 343 -1.75 -23.27 -8.02
N LEU A 344 -2.54 -22.67 -7.11
CA LEU A 344 -2.36 -21.28 -6.66
C LEU A 344 -1.37 -21.16 -5.49
N VAL A 345 -1.32 -22.14 -4.60
CA VAL A 345 -0.51 -22.09 -3.37
C VAL A 345 0.62 -23.10 -3.39
N LYS A 346 1.68 -22.79 -2.65
CA LYS A 346 2.90 -23.59 -2.57
C LYS A 346 3.33 -23.76 -1.11
N TYR A 347 3.70 -24.98 -0.73
CA TYR A 347 4.09 -25.33 0.64
C TYR A 347 5.47 -25.98 0.67
N CYS A 348 6.25 -25.79 1.73
CA CYS A 348 7.53 -26.49 1.85
C CYS A 348 7.38 -27.94 2.36
N SER A 349 6.22 -28.31 2.90
CA SER A 349 5.90 -29.67 3.35
C SER A 349 4.38 -29.95 3.29
N PRO A 350 3.96 -31.23 3.23
CA PRO A 350 2.56 -31.62 3.37
C PRO A 350 1.94 -31.24 4.73
N GLU A 351 2.76 -31.13 5.76
CA GLU A 351 2.31 -30.70 7.10
C GLU A 351 1.83 -29.24 7.08
N HIS A 352 2.58 -28.34 6.43
CA HIS A 352 2.17 -26.94 6.32
C HIS A 352 0.90 -26.80 5.48
N GLN A 353 0.71 -27.66 4.46
CA GLN A 353 -0.55 -27.71 3.73
C GLN A 353 -1.71 -28.14 4.62
N ARG A 354 -1.51 -29.08 5.56
CA ARG A 354 -2.56 -29.49 6.52
C ARG A 354 -2.87 -28.37 7.50
N ASN A 355 -1.86 -27.67 8.02
CA ASN A 355 -2.05 -26.56 8.95
C ASN A 355 -2.80 -25.39 8.29
N ASP A 356 -2.53 -25.12 7.01
CA ASP A 356 -3.19 -24.08 6.23
C ASP A 356 -4.52 -24.54 5.58
N TRP A 357 -4.94 -25.80 5.78
CA TRP A 357 -6.03 -26.37 4.99
C TRP A 357 -7.38 -25.71 5.25
N GLU A 358 -7.65 -25.27 6.48
CA GLU A 358 -8.89 -24.60 6.85
C GLU A 358 -9.10 -23.31 6.04
N GLU A 359 -8.02 -22.57 5.80
CA GLU A 359 -7.97 -21.38 4.97
C GLU A 359 -8.01 -21.74 3.48
N HIS A 360 -7.06 -22.56 3.04
CA HIS A 360 -6.87 -22.90 1.64
C HIS A 360 -8.11 -23.59 1.04
N LYS A 361 -8.84 -24.43 1.78
CA LYS A 361 -10.04 -25.10 1.24
C LYS A 361 -11.12 -24.11 0.79
N ARG A 362 -11.14 -22.87 1.29
CA ARG A 362 -12.07 -21.80 0.87
C ARG A 362 -11.83 -21.34 -0.57
N VAL A 363 -10.58 -21.38 -1.03
CA VAL A 363 -10.22 -20.97 -2.41
C VAL A 363 -9.86 -22.14 -3.33
N CYS A 364 -9.61 -23.34 -2.78
CA CYS A 364 -9.12 -24.51 -3.53
C CYS A 364 -10.19 -25.16 -4.44
N VAL A 365 -10.17 -24.82 -5.73
CA VAL A 365 -10.96 -25.46 -6.80
C VAL A 365 -10.04 -26.15 -7.82
N ARG A 366 -10.58 -27.10 -8.57
CA ARG A 366 -9.82 -27.81 -9.61
C ARG A 366 -9.72 -26.89 -10.83
N VAL A 367 -8.49 -26.59 -11.26
CA VAL A 367 -8.20 -25.86 -12.51
C VAL A 367 -8.44 -26.75 -13.71
#